data_AF-A0A223S4Q4-F1
#
_entry.id   AF-A0A223S4Q4-F1
#
_cell.length_a   1.000
_cell.length_b   1.000
_cell.length_c   1.000
_cell.angle_alpha   90.00
_cell.angle_beta   90.00
_cell.angle_gamma   90.00
#
_symmetry.space_group_name_H-M   'P 1'
#
loop_
_entity.id
_entity.type
_entity.pdbx_description
1 polymer ?
#
loop_
_entity_poly.entity_id
_entity_poly.type
_entity_poly.pdbx_seq_one_letter_code
_entity_poly.pdbx_strand_id
1 'polypeptide(L)'
;MPETDDADNADRVKQLAVTLVDAYVRKDRDGLEGAVAGIGDDAAEVTSDLKVFATFLTRRVQETGVVWKPADAREAVAAAVADMLAPEIEFAVVTVWEAYSLGEEEAAERFTNGDPVIYVHMLAAFCAAIGQAVYKPAELISTLRIACGLAE
;
A
#
# COMPACT_ATOMS: atom_id res chain seq x y z
N MET A 1 -27.04 -6.19 18.30
CA MET A 1 -26.10 -5.08 18.14
C MET A 1 -25.01 -5.48 17.12
N PRO A 2 -25.33 -5.59 15.82
CA PRO A 2 -24.34 -5.94 14.79
C PRO A 2 -23.63 -4.71 14.17
N GLU A 3 -24.26 -3.53 14.17
CA GLU A 3 -23.74 -2.35 13.45
C GLU A 3 -22.46 -1.76 14.06
N THR A 4 -22.21 -1.96 15.36
CA THR A 4 -20.98 -1.50 16.02
C THR A 4 -19.78 -2.39 15.71
N ASP A 5 -19.99 -3.72 15.62
CA ASP A 5 -18.91 -4.67 15.36
C ASP A 5 -18.39 -4.53 13.91
N ASP A 6 -19.29 -4.25 12.96
CA ASP A 6 -18.93 -4.02 11.55
C ASP A 6 -18.17 -2.69 11.35
N ALA A 7 -18.55 -1.63 12.07
CA ALA A 7 -17.88 -0.34 12.02
C ALA A 7 -16.48 -0.41 12.66
N ASP A 8 -16.37 -1.05 13.82
CA ASP A 8 -15.09 -1.26 14.50
C ASP A 8 -14.14 -2.11 13.63
N ASN A 9 -14.67 -3.10 12.91
CA ASN A 9 -13.89 -3.90 11.97
C ASN A 9 -13.40 -3.09 10.77
N ALA A 10 -14.28 -2.28 10.17
CA ALA A 10 -13.92 -1.42 9.05
C ALA A 10 -12.83 -0.39 9.44
N ASP A 11 -12.90 0.17 10.63
CA ASP A 11 -11.89 1.10 11.12
C ASP A 11 -10.57 0.39 11.44
N ARG A 12 -10.60 -0.85 11.92
CA ARG A 12 -9.38 -1.67 12.05
C ARG A 12 -8.71 -1.91 10.70
N VAL A 13 -9.46 -2.27 9.66
CA VAL A 13 -8.91 -2.49 8.30
C VAL A 13 -8.22 -1.23 7.77
N LYS A 14 -8.87 -0.07 7.88
CA LYS A 14 -8.28 1.21 7.48
C LYS A 14 -7.02 1.52 8.28
N GLN A 15 -7.02 1.24 9.58
CA GLN A 15 -5.85 1.43 10.44
C GLN A 15 -4.69 0.54 10.01
N LEU A 16 -4.95 -0.73 9.64
CA LEU A 16 -3.94 -1.63 9.08
C LEU A 16 -3.37 -1.08 7.77
N ALA A 17 -4.23 -0.65 6.84
CA ALA A 17 -3.80 -0.06 5.57
C ALA A 17 -2.90 1.17 5.78
N VAL A 18 -3.27 2.08 6.68
CA VAL A 18 -2.44 3.25 7.03
C VAL A 18 -1.13 2.83 7.69
N THR A 19 -1.16 1.85 8.59
CA THR A 19 0.04 1.36 9.31
C THR A 19 1.05 0.73 8.35
N LEU A 20 0.58 -0.04 7.37
CA LEU A 20 1.44 -0.62 6.33
C LEU A 20 2.16 0.46 5.52
N VAL A 21 1.45 1.54 5.15
CA VAL A 21 2.06 2.67 4.44
C VAL A 21 3.06 3.40 5.34
N ASP A 22 2.73 3.65 6.62
CA ASP A 22 3.64 4.30 7.58
C ASP A 22 4.92 3.49 7.78
N ALA A 23 4.81 2.15 7.86
CA ALA A 23 5.95 1.27 8.01
C ALA A 23 6.92 1.39 6.81
N TYR A 24 6.42 1.40 5.57
CA TYR A 24 7.26 1.66 4.39
C TYR A 24 7.85 3.06 4.36
N VAL A 25 7.05 4.07 4.72
CA VAL A 25 7.48 5.48 4.77
C VAL A 25 8.64 5.67 5.75
N ARG A 26 8.60 5.00 6.89
CA ARG A 26 9.62 5.09 7.96
C ARG A 26 10.73 4.05 7.86
N LYS A 27 10.64 3.13 6.90
CA LYS A 27 11.52 1.95 6.80
C LYS A 27 11.53 1.13 8.11
N ASP A 28 10.36 0.99 8.71
CA ASP A 28 10.14 0.24 9.95
C ASP A 28 9.75 -1.21 9.60
N ARG A 29 10.74 -2.10 9.58
CA ARG A 29 10.54 -3.51 9.25
C ARG A 29 9.73 -4.24 10.31
N ASP A 30 10.00 -4.00 11.58
CA ASP A 30 9.31 -4.68 12.68
C ASP A 30 7.83 -4.27 12.71
N GLY A 31 7.56 -2.97 12.49
CA GLY A 31 6.20 -2.45 12.33
C GLY A 31 5.48 -3.04 11.12
N LEU A 32 6.19 -3.23 10.00
CA LEU A 32 5.64 -3.88 8.80
C LEU A 32 5.26 -5.34 9.08
N GLU A 33 6.15 -6.12 9.68
CA GLU A 33 5.91 -7.52 10.02
C GLU A 33 4.72 -7.66 10.99
N GLY A 34 4.62 -6.78 12.00
CA GLY A 34 3.50 -6.74 12.92
C GLY A 34 2.16 -6.38 12.25
N ALA A 35 2.16 -5.39 11.36
CA ALA A 35 0.97 -4.99 10.61
C ALA A 35 0.48 -6.12 9.69
N VAL A 36 1.40 -6.79 8.99
CA VAL A 36 1.09 -7.94 8.12
C VAL A 36 0.51 -9.10 8.91
N ALA A 37 1.09 -9.44 10.06
CA ALA A 37 0.54 -10.48 10.93
C ALA A 37 -0.88 -10.15 11.42
N GLY A 38 -1.21 -8.86 11.57
CA GLY A 38 -2.53 -8.38 11.96
C GLY A 38 -3.60 -8.39 10.85
N ILE A 39 -3.23 -8.67 9.59
CA ILE A 39 -4.17 -8.73 8.46
C ILE A 39 -5.07 -9.95 8.56
N GLY A 40 -4.52 -11.13 8.85
CA GLY A 40 -5.30 -12.38 8.87
C GLY A 40 -6.13 -12.59 7.59
N ASP A 41 -7.44 -12.75 7.76
CA ASP A 41 -8.39 -12.97 6.66
C ASP A 41 -8.81 -11.68 5.94
N ASP A 42 -8.42 -10.50 6.44
CA ASP A 42 -8.86 -9.19 5.90
C ASP A 42 -7.99 -8.67 4.75
N ALA A 43 -7.19 -9.54 4.12
CA ALA A 43 -6.24 -9.14 3.10
C ALA A 43 -6.92 -8.49 1.88
N ALA A 44 -8.14 -8.91 1.55
CA ALA A 44 -8.92 -8.35 0.46
C ALA A 44 -9.42 -6.93 0.77
N GLU A 45 -9.91 -6.71 1.98
CA GLU A 45 -10.40 -5.43 2.48
C GLU A 45 -9.25 -4.42 2.61
N VAL A 46 -8.12 -4.84 3.18
CA VAL A 46 -6.90 -4.01 3.25
C VAL A 46 -6.39 -3.64 1.85
N THR A 47 -6.39 -4.60 0.92
CA THR A 47 -6.04 -4.36 -0.49
C THR A 47 -6.97 -3.32 -1.13
N SER A 48 -8.28 -3.38 -0.83
CA SER A 48 -9.25 -2.41 -1.33
C SER A 48 -8.94 -0.99 -0.84
N ASP A 49 -8.67 -0.81 0.45
CA ASP A 49 -8.32 0.50 1.01
C ASP A 49 -7.00 1.04 0.42
N LEU A 50 -6.01 0.17 0.23
CA LEU A 50 -4.74 0.56 -0.42
C LEU A 50 -4.93 0.98 -1.88
N LYS A 51 -5.87 0.36 -2.64
CA LYS A 51 -6.22 0.82 -4.00
C LYS A 51 -6.85 2.21 -3.99
N VAL A 52 -7.68 2.51 -2.99
CA VAL A 52 -8.26 3.85 -2.79
C VAL A 52 -7.14 4.87 -2.55
N PHE A 53 -6.19 4.56 -1.66
CA PHE A 53 -5.02 5.41 -1.41
C PHE A 53 -4.16 5.61 -2.65
N ALA A 54 -3.84 4.53 -3.38
CA ALA A 54 -3.07 4.59 -4.62
C ALA A 54 -3.73 5.53 -5.65
N THR A 55 -5.05 5.42 -5.83
CA THR A 55 -5.83 6.28 -6.73
C THR A 55 -5.79 7.75 -6.29
N PHE A 56 -6.04 7.98 -5.00
CA PHE A 56 -6.01 9.31 -4.39
C PHE A 56 -4.64 9.99 -4.57
N LEU A 57 -3.55 9.30 -4.24
CA LEU A 57 -2.20 9.85 -4.32
C LEU A 57 -1.75 10.07 -5.77
N THR A 58 -2.12 9.17 -6.69
CA THR A 58 -1.85 9.33 -8.13
C THR A 58 -2.49 10.61 -8.65
N ARG A 59 -3.76 10.85 -8.31
CA ARG A 59 -4.45 12.09 -8.67
C ARG A 59 -3.76 13.31 -8.03
N ARG A 60 -3.33 13.20 -6.77
CA ARG A 60 -2.64 14.29 -6.08
C ARG A 60 -1.34 14.69 -6.77
N VAL A 61 -0.53 13.72 -7.18
CA VAL A 61 0.69 13.95 -7.96
C VAL A 61 0.38 14.71 -9.25
N GLN A 62 -0.64 14.28 -10.00
CA GLN A 62 -1.07 14.95 -11.22
C GLN A 62 -1.50 16.41 -10.98
N GLU A 63 -2.20 16.69 -9.87
CA GLU A 63 -2.65 18.04 -9.50
C GLU A 63 -1.49 18.97 -9.09
N THR A 64 -0.44 18.43 -8.47
CA THR A 64 0.75 19.20 -8.05
C THR A 64 1.71 19.54 -9.19
N GLY A 65 1.52 18.96 -10.38
CA GLY A 65 2.41 19.14 -11.53
C GLY A 65 3.74 18.37 -11.44
N VAL A 66 3.88 17.48 -10.45
CA VAL A 66 5.01 16.55 -10.37
C VAL A 66 4.91 15.56 -11.53
N VAL A 67 5.97 15.47 -12.34
CA VAL A 67 6.04 14.49 -13.43
C VAL A 67 6.39 13.13 -12.85
N TRP A 68 5.42 12.22 -12.87
CA TRP A 68 5.58 10.84 -12.42
C TRP A 68 5.32 9.89 -13.60
N LYS A 69 6.39 9.29 -14.12
CA LYS A 69 6.30 8.34 -15.23
C LYS A 69 6.09 6.92 -14.70
N PRO A 70 5.53 6.00 -15.52
CA PRO A 70 5.43 4.59 -15.15
C PRO A 70 6.77 3.95 -14.74
N ALA A 71 7.87 4.34 -15.39
CA ALA A 71 9.22 3.87 -15.04
C ALA A 71 9.64 4.34 -13.63
N ASP A 72 9.31 5.58 -13.27
CA ASP A 72 9.58 6.13 -11.94
C ASP A 72 8.82 5.33 -10.87
N ALA A 73 7.60 4.88 -11.19
CA ALA A 73 6.80 4.06 -10.29
C ALA A 73 7.45 2.69 -10.02
N ARG A 74 7.99 2.02 -11.05
CA ARG A 74 8.69 0.74 -10.90
C ARG A 74 9.93 0.88 -10.02
N GLU A 75 10.78 1.85 -10.32
CA GLU A 75 12.00 2.09 -9.54
C GLU A 75 11.67 2.47 -8.10
N ALA A 76 10.66 3.30 -7.89
CA ALA A 76 10.26 3.72 -6.56
C ALA A 76 9.65 2.58 -5.73
N VAL A 77 8.86 1.68 -6.34
CA VAL A 77 8.37 0.48 -5.64
C VAL A 77 9.53 -0.43 -5.27
N ALA A 78 10.45 -0.72 -6.21
CA ALA A 78 11.64 -1.53 -5.93
C ALA A 78 12.48 -0.93 -4.78
N ALA A 79 12.74 0.38 -4.81
CA ALA A 79 13.45 1.07 -3.75
C ALA A 79 12.68 1.11 -2.42
N ALA A 80 11.35 1.11 -2.45
CA ALA A 80 10.52 1.06 -1.26
C ALA A 80 10.59 -0.30 -0.57
N VAL A 81 10.60 -1.40 -1.33
CA VAL A 81 10.65 -2.77 -0.79
C VAL A 81 12.05 -3.28 -0.49
N ALA A 82 13.07 -2.71 -1.12
CA ALA A 82 14.46 -3.06 -0.86
C ALA A 82 14.79 -2.97 0.64
N ASP A 83 15.43 -4.03 1.15
CA ASP A 83 15.81 -4.24 2.56
C ASP A 83 14.64 -4.30 3.57
N MET A 84 13.39 -4.13 3.12
CA MET A 84 12.19 -4.26 3.94
C MET A 84 11.61 -5.67 3.94
N LEU A 85 11.78 -6.40 2.83
CA LEU A 85 11.19 -7.71 2.60
C LEU A 85 12.27 -8.79 2.45
N ALA A 86 11.86 -10.06 2.61
CA ALA A 86 12.70 -11.18 2.19
C ALA A 86 12.91 -11.14 0.66
N PRO A 87 14.07 -11.53 0.13
CA PRO A 87 14.38 -11.43 -1.30
C PRO A 87 13.33 -12.04 -2.23
N GLU A 88 12.74 -13.16 -1.83
CA GLU A 88 11.70 -13.86 -2.61
C GLU A 88 10.40 -13.03 -2.70
N ILE A 89 10.04 -12.36 -1.61
CA ILE A 89 8.85 -11.51 -1.53
C ILE A 89 9.12 -10.18 -2.25
N GLU A 90 10.32 -9.61 -2.11
CA GLU A 90 10.76 -8.43 -2.86
C GLU A 90 10.61 -8.65 -4.37
N PHE A 91 11.16 -9.77 -4.86
CA PHE A 91 11.07 -10.14 -6.27
C PHE A 91 9.61 -10.30 -6.72
N ALA A 92 8.78 -10.99 -5.91
CA ALA A 92 7.37 -11.18 -6.23
C ALA A 92 6.63 -9.83 -6.30
N VAL A 93 6.82 -8.95 -5.32
CA VAL A 93 6.19 -7.62 -5.30
C VAL A 93 6.56 -6.79 -6.52
N VAL A 94 7.84 -6.74 -6.89
CA VAL A 94 8.30 -5.98 -8.07
C VAL A 94 7.71 -6.57 -9.36
N THR A 95 7.68 -7.90 -9.47
CA THR A 95 7.13 -8.58 -10.66
C THR A 95 5.61 -8.38 -10.78
N VAL A 96 4.88 -8.47 -9.67
CA VAL A 96 3.43 -8.23 -9.63
C VAL A 96 3.14 -6.77 -9.98
N TRP A 97 3.93 -5.82 -9.47
CA TRP A 97 3.80 -4.40 -9.82
C TRP A 97 3.94 -4.15 -11.32
N GLU A 98 4.94 -4.77 -11.95
CA GLU A 98 5.16 -4.64 -13.39
C GLU A 98 3.95 -5.09 -14.19
N ALA A 99 3.46 -6.31 -13.93
CA ALA A 99 2.28 -6.85 -14.59
C ALA A 99 1.03 -5.99 -14.32
N TYR A 100 0.82 -5.58 -13.06
CA TYR A 100 -0.30 -4.72 -12.66
C TYR A 100 -0.27 -3.37 -13.39
N SER A 101 0.90 -2.74 -13.49
CA SER A 101 1.07 -1.45 -14.17
C SER A 101 0.81 -1.49 -15.67
N LEU A 102 0.93 -2.67 -16.29
CA LEU A 102 0.63 -2.91 -17.70
C LEU A 102 -0.83 -3.34 -17.95
N GLY A 103 -1.63 -3.49 -16.88
CA GLY A 103 -2.99 -4.01 -16.97
C GLY A 103 -3.07 -5.53 -17.18
N GLU A 104 -1.97 -6.25 -16.94
CA GLU A 104 -1.90 -7.71 -17.07
C GLU A 104 -2.34 -8.40 -15.77
N GLU A 105 -3.62 -8.23 -15.41
CA GLU A 105 -4.18 -8.68 -14.12
C GLU A 105 -4.00 -10.19 -13.89
N GLU A 106 -4.24 -11.03 -14.90
CA GLU A 106 -4.04 -12.47 -14.78
C GLU A 106 -2.56 -12.86 -14.56
N ALA A 107 -1.62 -12.10 -15.12
CA ALA A 107 -0.20 -12.35 -14.92
C ALA A 107 0.20 -11.95 -13.50
N ALA A 108 -0.25 -10.77 -13.06
CA ALA A 108 -0.03 -10.28 -11.71
C ALA A 108 -0.56 -11.26 -10.66
N GLU A 109 -1.76 -11.83 -10.85
CA GLU A 109 -2.32 -12.85 -9.96
C GLU A 109 -1.50 -14.16 -9.95
N ARG A 110 -0.98 -14.60 -11.10
CA ARG A 110 -0.10 -15.79 -11.15
C ARG A 110 1.19 -15.59 -10.36
N PHE A 111 1.75 -14.37 -10.37
CA PHE A 111 2.98 -14.06 -9.66
C PHE A 111 2.82 -14.00 -8.14
N THR A 112 1.60 -13.85 -7.63
CA THR A 112 1.38 -13.96 -6.18
C THR A 112 1.34 -15.38 -5.68
N ASN A 113 1.24 -16.39 -6.56
CA ASN A 113 1.11 -17.80 -6.19
C ASN A 113 -0.01 -18.06 -5.15
N GLY A 114 -1.07 -17.24 -5.18
CA GLY A 114 -2.18 -17.32 -4.24
C GLY A 114 -1.93 -16.67 -2.87
N ASP A 115 -0.80 -16.00 -2.65
CA ASP A 115 -0.54 -15.23 -1.43
C ASP A 115 -1.07 -13.79 -1.58
N PRO A 116 -2.20 -13.44 -0.91
CA PRO A 116 -2.79 -12.11 -1.03
C PRO A 116 -1.92 -11.01 -0.41
N VAL A 117 -0.98 -11.36 0.49
CA VAL A 117 -0.11 -10.40 1.18
C VAL A 117 0.89 -9.76 0.22
N ILE A 118 1.23 -10.42 -0.89
CA ILE A 118 2.08 -9.84 -1.94
C ILE A 118 1.42 -8.60 -2.56
N TYR A 119 0.11 -8.65 -2.83
CA TYR A 119 -0.63 -7.48 -3.33
C TYR A 119 -0.68 -6.35 -2.31
N VAL A 120 -0.84 -6.70 -1.03
CA VAL A 120 -0.83 -5.73 0.07
C VAL A 120 0.51 -5.01 0.13
N HIS A 121 1.63 -5.74 0.15
CA HIS A 121 2.96 -5.15 0.14
C HIS A 121 3.18 -4.27 -1.08
N MET A 122 2.80 -4.74 -2.26
CA MET A 122 2.92 -4.01 -3.51
C MET A 122 2.21 -2.66 -3.47
N LEU A 123 0.94 -2.64 -3.07
CA LEU A 123 0.17 -1.39 -3.03
C LEU A 123 0.62 -0.46 -1.90
N ALA A 124 0.96 -0.99 -0.73
CA ALA A 124 1.46 -0.19 0.39
C ALA A 124 2.82 0.47 0.06
N ALA A 125 3.72 -0.28 -0.57
CA ALA A 125 5.00 0.24 -1.05
C ALA A 125 4.80 1.32 -2.12
N PHE A 126 3.89 1.09 -3.07
CA PHE A 126 3.54 2.10 -4.07
C PHE A 126 2.98 3.37 -3.43
N CYS A 127 2.02 3.25 -2.49
CA CYS A 127 1.45 4.39 -1.77
C CYS A 127 2.51 5.19 -1.01
N ALA A 128 3.45 4.51 -0.34
CA ALA A 128 4.57 5.16 0.34
C ALA A 128 5.45 5.93 -0.66
N ALA A 129 5.85 5.28 -1.75
CA ALA A 129 6.69 5.86 -2.78
C ALA A 129 6.06 7.10 -3.45
N ILE A 130 4.85 6.96 -3.98
CA ILE A 130 4.16 8.05 -4.68
C ILE A 130 3.73 9.16 -3.70
N GLY A 131 3.35 8.80 -2.47
CA GLY A 131 3.00 9.77 -1.43
C GLY A 131 4.18 10.63 -1.02
N GLN A 132 5.37 10.05 -0.89
CA GLN A 132 6.60 10.79 -0.58
C GLN A 132 7.06 11.74 -1.70
N ALA A 133 6.54 11.59 -2.92
CA ALA A 133 6.78 12.54 -4.00
C ALA A 133 6.09 13.90 -3.77
N VAL A 134 5.04 13.95 -2.95
CA VAL A 134 4.20 15.14 -2.75
C VAL A 134 4.01 15.55 -1.30
N TYR A 135 4.31 14.67 -0.35
CA TYR A 135 4.12 14.92 1.08
C TYR A 135 5.35 14.56 1.90
N LYS A 136 5.51 15.25 3.03
CA LYS A 136 6.42 14.80 4.10
C LYS A 136 5.82 13.57 4.80
N PRO A 137 6.64 12.69 5.42
CA PRO A 137 6.17 11.48 6.10
C PRO A 137 4.95 11.67 7.00
N ALA A 138 5.01 12.58 7.98
CA ALA A 138 3.89 12.80 8.91
C ALA A 138 2.63 13.37 8.23
N GLU A 139 2.82 14.21 7.22
CA GLU A 139 1.73 14.83 6.46
C GLU A 139 1.00 13.81 5.58
N LEU A 140 1.75 12.88 4.96
CA LEU A 140 1.21 11.77 4.20
C LEU A 140 0.28 10.93 5.08
N ILE A 141 0.77 10.49 6.24
CA ILE A 141 -0.02 9.64 7.14
C ILE A 141 -1.25 10.38 7.68
N SER A 142 -1.11 11.64 8.07
CA SER A 142 -2.26 12.45 8.48
C SER A 142 -3.30 12.55 7.36
N THR A 143 -2.85 12.74 6.12
CA THR A 143 -3.74 12.88 4.95
C THR A 143 -4.45 11.56 4.64
N LEU A 144 -3.76 10.42 4.70
CA LEU A 144 -4.38 9.11 4.50
C LEU A 144 -5.43 8.80 5.56
N ARG A 145 -5.16 9.14 6.84
CA ARG A 145 -6.14 9.00 7.93
C ARG A 145 -7.38 9.84 7.69
N ILE A 146 -7.23 11.09 7.24
CA ILE A 146 -8.36 11.95 6.89
C ILE A 146 -9.13 11.36 5.69
N ALA A 147 -8.41 10.89 4.66
CA ALA A 147 -9.02 10.36 3.44
C ALA A 147 -9.86 9.10 3.66
N CYS A 148 -9.52 8.27 4.65
CA CYS A 148 -10.32 7.09 5.04
C CYS A 148 -11.29 7.35 6.21
N GLY A 149 -11.37 8.58 6.73
CA GLY A 149 -12.29 8.94 7.81
C GLY A 149 -11.89 8.43 9.19
N LEU A 150 -10.60 8.14 9.43
CA LEU A 150 -10.05 7.77 10.74
C LEU A 150 -9.68 8.97 11.63
N ALA A 151 -9.85 10.19 11.12
CA ALA A 151 -9.64 11.42 11.86
C ALA A 151 -10.99 12.15 11.99
N GLU A 152 -11.34 12.48 13.24
CA GLU A 152 -12.37 13.49 13.55
C GLU A 152 -11.85 14.91 13.32
#